data_AF-A0A6P0Y380-F1
#
_entry.id   AF-A0A6P0Y380-F1
#
_cell.length_a   1.000
_cell.length_b   1.000
_cell.length_c   1.000
_cell.angle_alpha   90.00
_cell.angle_beta   90.00
_cell.angle_gamma   90.00
#
_symmetry.space_group_name_H-M   'P 1'
#
loop_
_entity.id
_entity.type
_entity.pdbx_description
1 polymer ?
#
loop_
_entity_poly.entity_id
_entity_poly.type
_entity_poly.pdbx_seq_one_letter_code
_entity_poly.pdbx_strand_id
1 'polypeptide(L)'
;YPQIKLDCIEENQINLPKIGKVKLIQHRPIPEGFIIKTVTISRKADGYYITLSLEDKSVPTSTSEVEPTLKNTLGIDMGLKEFLVTSVGESVPIPQYYRKSQQRLKTLQKGLSRKKKGSKRWLKAVKAVAKQHKKIADKRKDFHFKTANELLLKADVIAHVDAERRAGGKLKYKRASIDSFE
;
A
#
# COMPACT_ATOMS: atom_id res chain seq x y z
N TYR A 1 16.48 -1.07 -14.57
CA TYR A 1 16.31 -2.29 -13.75
C TYR A 1 16.48 -3.50 -14.65
N PRO A 2 17.11 -4.60 -14.19
CA PRO A 2 17.36 -5.74 -15.06
C PRO A 2 16.03 -6.34 -15.51
N GLN A 3 15.84 -6.44 -16.83
CA GLN A 3 14.78 -7.24 -17.40
C GLN A 3 15.04 -8.70 -17.01
N ILE A 4 13.98 -9.38 -16.60
CA ILE A 4 14.04 -10.76 -16.14
C ILE A 4 13.37 -11.65 -17.18
N LYS A 5 13.88 -12.88 -17.32
CA LYS A 5 13.31 -13.88 -18.24
C LYS A 5 11.88 -14.23 -17.80
N LEU A 6 11.00 -14.56 -18.75
CA LEU A 6 9.61 -14.92 -18.50
C LEU A 6 9.48 -16.02 -17.42
N ASP A 7 10.36 -17.02 -17.48
CA ASP A 7 10.34 -18.20 -16.59
C ASP A 7 11.29 -18.02 -15.40
N CYS A 8 11.19 -16.89 -14.69
CA CYS A 8 12.09 -16.63 -13.56
C CYS A 8 11.66 -17.28 -12.26
N ILE A 9 10.44 -17.82 -12.17
CA ILE A 9 9.92 -18.46 -10.97
C ILE A 9 9.70 -19.93 -11.27
N GLU A 10 10.32 -20.79 -10.47
CA GLU A 10 10.18 -22.25 -10.53
C GLU A 10 9.84 -22.74 -9.12
N GLU A 11 8.69 -23.39 -8.97
CA GLU A 11 8.17 -23.90 -7.70
C GLU A 11 8.12 -22.84 -6.58
N ASN A 12 9.14 -22.82 -5.71
CA ASN A 12 9.30 -21.92 -4.57
C ASN A 12 10.62 -21.14 -4.65
N GLN A 13 11.14 -20.94 -5.85
CA GLN A 13 12.38 -20.22 -6.09
C GLN A 13 12.20 -19.19 -7.19
N ILE A 14 12.96 -18.11 -7.09
CA ILE A 14 13.09 -17.11 -8.13
C ILE A 14 14.55 -16.98 -8.54
N ASN A 15 14.80 -17.06 -9.84
CA ASN A 15 16.12 -16.90 -10.43
C ASN A 15 16.36 -15.41 -10.72
N LEU A 16 17.23 -14.80 -9.92
CA LEU A 16 17.53 -13.38 -9.99
C LEU A 16 18.86 -13.14 -10.71
N PRO A 17 18.95 -12.15 -11.61
CA PRO A 17 20.20 -11.78 -12.25
C PRO A 17 21.28 -11.47 -11.20
N LYS A 18 22.47 -12.05 -11.36
CA LYS A 18 23.65 -11.90 -10.47
C LYS A 18 23.54 -12.50 -9.06
N ILE A 19 22.35 -12.90 -8.61
CA ILE A 19 22.15 -13.52 -7.29
C ILE A 19 21.94 -15.04 -7.43
N GLY A 20 21.32 -15.48 -8.52
CA GLY A 20 20.97 -16.87 -8.76
C GLY A 20 19.60 -17.25 -8.17
N LYS A 21 19.38 -18.54 -7.92
CA LYS A 21 18.12 -19.06 -7.37
C LYS A 21 17.98 -18.72 -5.89
N VAL A 22 16.91 -18.03 -5.53
CA VAL A 22 16.59 -17.65 -4.14
C VAL A 22 15.22 -18.20 -3.78
N LYS A 23 15.09 -18.76 -2.58
CA LYS A 23 13.79 -19.21 -2.07
C LYS A 23 12.80 -18.03 -2.04
N LEU A 24 11.67 -18.21 -2.71
CA LEU A 24 10.56 -17.28 -2.78
C LEU A 24 9.42 -17.81 -1.91
N ILE A 25 8.82 -16.93 -1.11
CA ILE A 25 7.50 -17.19 -0.50
C ILE A 25 6.50 -16.44 -1.36
N GLN A 26 5.83 -17.16 -2.26
CA GLN A 26 4.87 -16.57 -3.16
C GLN A 26 3.54 -16.34 -2.43
N HIS A 27 3.22 -15.06 -2.18
CA HIS A 27 2.00 -14.70 -1.47
C HIS A 27 0.73 -14.79 -2.32
N ARG A 28 0.86 -14.65 -3.65
CA ARG A 28 -0.25 -14.72 -4.60
C ARG A 28 0.23 -15.39 -5.90
N PRO A 29 -0.58 -16.25 -6.53
CA PRO A 29 -0.28 -16.75 -7.87
C PRO A 29 -0.19 -15.57 -8.85
N ILE A 30 0.59 -15.75 -9.91
CA ILE A 30 0.61 -14.79 -11.02
C ILE A 30 -0.62 -15.11 -11.87
N PRO A 31 -1.50 -14.14 -12.15
CA PRO A 31 -2.69 -14.40 -12.95
C PRO A 31 -2.33 -14.81 -14.38
N GLU A 32 -3.17 -15.63 -15.01
CA GLU A 32 -2.97 -16.07 -16.39
C GLU A 32 -2.96 -14.89 -17.36
N GLY A 33 -2.08 -14.93 -18.37
CA GLY A 33 -1.94 -13.86 -19.36
C GLY A 33 -1.03 -12.69 -18.94
N PHE A 34 -0.61 -12.62 -17.68
CA PHE A 34 0.27 -11.55 -17.19
C PHE A 34 1.76 -11.86 -17.45
N ILE A 35 2.52 -10.84 -17.85
CA ILE A 35 3.95 -10.95 -18.12
C ILE A 35 4.75 -10.23 -17.03
N ILE A 36 5.72 -10.92 -16.41
CA ILE A 36 6.63 -10.28 -15.45
C ILE A 36 7.59 -9.35 -16.20
N LYS A 37 7.52 -8.04 -15.92
CA LYS A 37 8.40 -7.03 -16.54
C LYS A 37 9.65 -6.77 -15.73
N THR A 38 9.46 -6.55 -14.44
CA THR A 38 10.54 -6.11 -13.55
C THR A 38 10.41 -6.77 -12.20
N VAL A 39 11.56 -7.01 -11.58
CA VAL A 39 11.65 -7.48 -10.20
C VAL A 39 12.45 -6.48 -9.39
N THR A 40 11.85 -6.03 -8.28
CA THR A 40 12.49 -5.13 -7.34
C THR A 40 12.69 -5.83 -6.00
N ILE A 41 13.93 -5.89 -5.55
CA ILE A 41 14.28 -6.41 -4.23
C ILE A 41 14.33 -5.23 -3.27
N SER A 42 13.56 -5.29 -2.19
CA SER A 42 13.56 -4.28 -1.13
C SER A 42 13.83 -4.91 0.23
N ARG A 43 14.60 -4.23 1.07
CA ARG A 43 14.85 -4.66 2.45
C ARG A 43 14.00 -3.84 3.40
N LYS A 44 13.16 -4.50 4.19
CA LYS A 44 12.38 -3.89 5.28
C LYS A 44 12.90 -4.36 6.64
N ALA A 45 12.33 -3.83 7.72
CA ALA A 45 12.79 -4.10 9.09
C ALA A 45 12.74 -5.59 9.52
N ASP A 46 11.89 -6.37 8.88
CA ASP A 46 11.63 -7.78 9.16
C ASP A 46 12.15 -8.76 8.11
N GLY A 47 12.56 -8.31 6.92
CA GLY A 47 13.07 -9.20 5.89
C GLY A 47 13.27 -8.54 4.54
N TYR A 48 13.67 -9.36 3.57
CA TYR A 48 13.71 -9.00 2.16
C TYR A 48 12.35 -9.29 1.51
N TYR A 49 11.96 -8.42 0.58
CA TYR A 49 10.74 -8.52 -0.19
C TYR A 49 11.08 -8.43 -1.66
N ILE A 50 10.38 -9.22 -2.46
CA ILE A 50 10.44 -9.21 -3.91
C ILE A 50 9.12 -8.65 -4.40
N THR A 51 9.17 -7.56 -5.16
CA THR A 51 8.02 -6.97 -5.84
C THR A 51 8.14 -7.26 -7.32
N LEU A 52 7.15 -7.94 -7.87
CA LEU A 52 7.03 -8.22 -9.29
C LEU A 52 6.10 -7.16 -9.90
N SER A 53 6.54 -6.48 -10.95
CA SER A 53 5.65 -5.67 -11.78
C SER A 53 5.20 -6.52 -12.95
N LEU A 54 3.89 -6.66 -13.10
CA LEU A 54 3.26 -7.45 -14.14
C LEU A 54 2.67 -6.51 -15.21
N GLU A 55 2.72 -6.94 -16.47
CA GLU A 55 2.02 -6.31 -17.58
C GLU A 55 0.86 -7.20 -18.01
N ASP A 56 -0.32 -6.60 -18.12
CA ASP A 56 -1.48 -7.19 -18.79
C ASP A 56 -1.67 -6.48 -20.14
N LYS A 57 -1.68 -7.26 -21.22
CA LYS A 57 -1.87 -6.73 -22.57
C LYS A 57 -3.35 -6.60 -22.96
N SER A 58 -4.25 -7.17 -22.17
CA SER A 58 -5.69 -7.11 -22.40
C SER A 58 -6.31 -5.80 -21.91
N VAL A 59 -5.65 -5.10 -20.99
CA VAL A 59 -6.12 -3.80 -20.47
C VAL A 59 -6.01 -2.74 -21.57
N PRO A 60 -7.15 -2.14 -22.00
CA PRO A 60 -7.14 -1.11 -23.04
C PRO A 60 -6.28 0.08 -22.63
N THR A 61 -5.44 0.57 -23.55
CA THR A 61 -4.62 1.78 -23.30
C THR A 61 -5.48 3.05 -23.19
N SER A 62 -6.67 3.02 -23.79
CA SER A 62 -7.64 4.12 -23.74
C SER A 62 -8.61 3.90 -22.58
N THR A 63 -8.45 4.66 -21.51
CA THR A 63 -9.48 4.77 -20.48
C THR A 63 -10.70 5.46 -21.09
N SER A 64 -11.84 4.75 -21.19
CA SER A 64 -13.12 5.41 -21.45
C SER A 64 -13.34 6.51 -20.42
N GLU A 65 -13.56 7.74 -20.88
CA GLU A 65 -13.91 8.87 -20.04
C GLU A 65 -15.34 8.63 -19.51
N VAL A 66 -15.45 8.20 -18.26
CA VAL A 66 -16.75 8.10 -17.58
C VAL A 66 -17.14 9.51 -17.18
N GLU A 67 -18.19 10.06 -17.80
CA GLU A 67 -18.71 11.37 -17.41
C GLU A 67 -19.33 11.30 -16.01
N PRO A 68 -18.99 12.25 -15.11
CA PRO A 68 -19.56 12.30 -13.77
C PRO A 68 -21.04 12.70 -13.83
N THR A 69 -21.89 11.90 -13.21
CA THR A 69 -23.33 12.14 -13.00
C THR A 69 -23.67 11.97 -11.53
N LEU A 70 -24.83 12.50 -11.10
CA LEU A 70 -25.30 12.33 -9.72
C LEU A 70 -25.50 10.86 -9.31
N LYS A 71 -25.66 9.94 -10.27
CA LYS A 71 -25.91 8.52 -10.00
C LYS A 71 -24.64 7.68 -9.88
N ASN A 72 -23.55 8.07 -10.56
CA ASN A 72 -22.30 7.31 -10.61
C ASN A 72 -21.16 7.95 -9.81
N THR A 73 -21.38 9.14 -9.24
CA THR A 73 -20.37 9.91 -8.52
C THR A 73 -20.59 9.87 -7.02
N LEU A 74 -19.56 9.49 -6.28
CA LEU A 74 -19.54 9.55 -4.82
C LEU A 74 -18.60 10.67 -4.35
N GLY A 75 -19.18 11.69 -3.72
CA GLY A 75 -18.41 12.71 -3.02
C GLY A 75 -17.80 12.15 -1.73
N ILE A 76 -16.52 12.43 -1.48
CA ILE A 76 -15.84 12.12 -0.22
C ILE A 76 -15.19 13.38 0.36
N ASP A 77 -15.30 13.54 1.66
CA ASP A 77 -14.58 14.55 2.45
C ASP A 77 -13.71 13.85 3.49
N MET A 78 -12.44 14.25 3.60
CA MET A 78 -11.47 13.62 4.49
C MET A 78 -11.19 14.53 5.69
N GLY A 79 -11.32 13.98 6.90
CA GLY A 79 -11.27 14.78 8.13
C GLY A 79 -10.30 14.26 9.20
N LEU A 80 -10.23 15.03 10.29
CA LEU A 80 -9.51 14.65 11.52
C LEU A 80 -10.42 13.98 12.58
N LYS A 81 -11.74 14.10 12.42
CA LYS A 81 -12.74 13.46 13.30
C LYS A 81 -13.07 12.06 12.77
N GLU A 82 -13.52 12.01 11.52
CA GLU A 82 -13.70 10.80 10.72
C GLU A 82 -12.62 10.74 9.64
N PHE A 83 -12.19 9.55 9.25
CA PHE A 83 -11.18 9.38 8.20
C PHE A 83 -11.71 9.86 6.85
N LEU A 84 -12.94 9.48 6.52
CA LEU A 84 -13.70 10.07 5.42
C LEU A 84 -15.20 10.05 5.71
N VAL A 85 -15.94 10.98 5.13
CA VAL A 85 -17.40 11.02 5.09
C VAL A 85 -17.85 11.09 3.64
N THR A 86 -18.84 10.31 3.26
CA THR A 86 -19.38 10.28 1.90
C THR A 86 -20.57 11.23 1.76
N SER A 87 -20.86 11.67 0.54
CA SER A 87 -22.04 12.50 0.21
C SER A 87 -23.39 11.83 0.51
N VAL A 88 -23.40 10.50 0.74
CA VAL A 88 -24.58 9.71 1.12
C VAL A 88 -24.70 9.58 2.65
N GLY A 89 -23.76 10.18 3.40
CA GLY A 89 -23.78 10.22 4.87
C GLY A 89 -23.06 9.05 5.56
N GLU A 90 -22.39 8.17 4.82
CA GLU A 90 -21.57 7.12 5.41
C GLU A 90 -20.25 7.71 5.93
N SER A 91 -19.74 7.20 7.06
CA SER A 91 -18.45 7.61 7.59
C SER A 91 -17.53 6.43 7.85
N VAL A 92 -16.23 6.64 7.63
CA VAL A 92 -15.18 5.71 8.00
C VAL A 92 -14.41 6.29 9.17
N PRO A 93 -14.34 5.61 10.32
CA PRO A 93 -13.63 6.13 11.49
C PRO A 93 -12.12 6.05 11.35
N ILE A 94 -11.41 6.96 12.01
CA ILE A 94 -9.95 6.93 12.06
C ILE A 94 -9.51 5.75 12.94
N PRO A 95 -8.74 4.77 12.42
CA PRO A 95 -8.43 3.55 13.16
C PRO A 95 -7.44 3.75 14.32
N GLN A 96 -6.74 4.90 14.35
CA GLN A 96 -5.78 5.30 15.40
C GLN A 96 -4.66 4.26 15.68
N TYR A 97 -4.17 3.57 14.64
CA TYR A 97 -3.18 2.49 14.79
C TYR A 97 -1.92 2.88 15.57
N TYR A 98 -1.43 4.11 15.37
CA TYR A 98 -0.27 4.61 16.08
C TYR A 98 -0.54 4.77 17.58
N ARG A 99 -1.64 5.43 17.96
CA ARG A 99 -2.03 5.62 19.37
C ARG A 99 -2.21 4.28 20.08
N LYS A 100 -2.91 3.33 19.44
CA LYS A 100 -3.08 1.95 19.95
C LYS A 100 -1.74 1.22 20.15
N SER A 101 -0.69 1.59 19.41
CA SER A 101 0.63 0.97 19.47
C SER A 101 1.65 1.77 20.30
N GLN A 102 1.26 2.93 20.83
CA GLN A 102 2.17 3.91 21.43
C GLN A 102 2.83 3.37 22.70
N GLN A 103 2.07 2.66 23.55
CA GLN A 103 2.62 2.06 24.77
C GLN A 103 3.74 1.07 24.45
N ARG A 104 3.52 0.20 23.44
CA ARG A 104 4.53 -0.77 23.00
C ARG A 104 5.78 -0.07 22.43
N LEU A 105 5.59 0.96 21.62
CA LEU A 105 6.69 1.77 21.08
C LEU A 105 7.51 2.43 22.19
N LYS A 106 6.84 3.05 23.17
CA LYS A 106 7.48 3.68 24.33
C LYS A 106 8.35 2.70 25.11
N THR A 107 7.84 1.49 25.38
CA THR A 107 8.62 0.45 26.07
C THR A 107 9.85 0.03 25.26
N LEU A 108 9.71 -0.17 23.94
CA LEU A 108 10.82 -0.55 23.07
C LEU A 108 11.87 0.55 22.97
N GLN A 109 11.45 1.80 22.82
CA GLN A 109 12.34 2.97 22.74
C GLN A 109 13.09 3.20 24.05
N LYS A 110 12.43 3.08 25.21
CA LYS A 110 13.08 3.13 26.53
C LYS A 110 14.07 1.99 26.72
N GLY A 111 13.74 0.80 26.22
CA GLY A 111 14.65 -0.34 26.21
C GLY A 111 15.90 -0.08 25.37
N LEU A 112 15.73 0.55 24.20
CA LEU A 112 16.81 0.93 23.27
C LEU A 112 17.73 2.00 23.85
N SER A 113 17.17 3.07 24.43
CA SER A 113 17.95 4.21 24.95
C SER A 113 18.93 3.83 26.05
N ARG A 114 18.59 2.78 26.83
CA ARG A 114 19.44 2.22 27.89
C ARG A 114 20.56 1.30 27.39
N LYS A 115 20.66 1.01 26.09
CA LYS A 115 21.71 0.11 25.55
C LYS A 115 22.88 0.92 24.99
N LYS A 116 24.10 0.43 25.24
CA LYS A 116 25.33 0.97 24.62
C LYS A 116 25.23 0.89 23.09
N LYS A 117 25.25 2.05 22.43
CA LYS A 117 25.21 2.18 20.97
C LYS A 117 26.26 1.27 20.32
N GLY A 118 25.88 0.63 19.21
CA GLY A 118 26.76 -0.31 18.48
C GLY A 118 26.89 -1.72 19.09
N SER A 119 26.48 -1.93 20.34
CA SER A 119 26.52 -3.29 20.92
C SER A 119 25.55 -4.25 20.23
N LYS A 120 25.83 -5.57 20.28
CA LYS A 120 24.90 -6.60 19.75
C LYS A 120 23.49 -6.48 20.34
N ARG A 121 23.36 -6.12 21.63
CA ARG A 121 22.08 -5.90 22.31
C ARG A 121 21.36 -4.64 21.79
N TRP A 122 22.10 -3.58 21.51
CA TRP A 122 21.55 -2.35 20.92
C TRP A 122 21.01 -2.61 19.52
N LEU A 123 21.76 -3.30 18.65
CA LEU A 123 21.30 -3.67 17.30
C LEU A 123 20.00 -4.49 17.33
N LYS A 124 19.89 -5.45 18.26
CA LYS A 124 18.65 -6.22 18.48
C LYS A 124 17.47 -5.31 18.87
N ALA A 125 17.70 -4.34 19.76
CA ALA A 125 16.67 -3.38 20.19
C ALA A 125 16.25 -2.43 19.06
N VAL A 126 17.20 -1.93 18.25
CA VAL A 126 16.90 -1.12 17.05
C VAL A 126 15.99 -1.89 16.10
N LYS A 127 16.33 -3.16 15.81
CA LYS A 127 15.52 -4.01 14.94
C LYS A 127 14.10 -4.20 15.49
N ALA A 128 13.94 -4.35 16.80
CA ALA A 128 12.63 -4.48 17.43
C ALA A 128 11.77 -3.20 17.28
N VAL A 129 12.36 -2.02 17.50
CA VAL A 129 11.68 -0.73 17.26
C VAL A 129 11.29 -0.59 15.79
N ALA A 130 12.21 -0.87 14.86
CA ALA A 130 11.97 -0.79 13.42
C ALA A 130 10.83 -1.73 12.97
N LYS A 131 10.78 -2.97 13.48
CA LYS A 131 9.69 -3.91 13.22
C LYS A 131 8.34 -3.40 13.71
N GLN A 132 8.31 -2.74 14.87
CA GLN A 132 7.07 -2.18 15.41
C GLN A 132 6.56 -1.01 14.54
N HIS A 133 7.44 -0.10 14.10
CA HIS A 133 7.08 0.95 13.16
C HIS A 133 6.57 0.39 11.83
N LYS A 134 7.27 -0.63 11.30
CA LYS A 134 6.84 -1.33 10.09
C LYS A 134 5.42 -1.90 10.23
N LYS A 135 5.12 -2.59 11.34
CA LYS A 135 3.78 -3.13 11.61
C LYS A 135 2.70 -2.05 11.61
N ILE A 136 2.98 -0.87 12.13
CA ILE A 136 2.04 0.27 12.11
C ILE A 136 1.85 0.79 10.67
N ALA A 137 2.94 0.93 9.92
CA ALA A 137 2.90 1.36 8.53
C ALA A 137 2.11 0.38 7.65
N ASP A 138 2.35 -0.93 7.81
CA ASP A 138 1.64 -1.98 7.07
C ASP A 138 0.14 -1.98 7.40
N LYS A 139 -0.25 -1.79 8.68
CA LYS A 139 -1.67 -1.64 9.07
C LYS A 139 -2.34 -0.42 8.45
N ARG A 140 -1.63 0.72 8.40
CA ARG A 140 -2.14 1.93 7.75
C ARG A 140 -2.32 1.71 6.26
N LYS A 141 -1.34 1.07 5.61
CA LYS A 141 -1.39 0.74 4.19
C LYS A 141 -2.59 -0.19 3.90
N ASP A 142 -2.73 -1.27 4.65
CA ASP A 142 -3.85 -2.22 4.53
C ASP A 142 -5.22 -1.52 4.64
N PHE A 143 -5.39 -0.67 5.66
CA PHE A 143 -6.60 0.15 5.81
C PHE A 143 -6.87 1.02 4.58
N HIS A 144 -5.88 1.75 4.08
CA HIS A 144 -6.06 2.61 2.90
C HIS A 144 -6.46 1.81 1.65
N PHE A 145 -5.85 0.65 1.40
CA PHE A 145 -6.21 -0.18 0.24
C PHE A 145 -7.62 -0.73 0.36
N LYS A 146 -8.01 -1.23 1.55
CA LYS A 146 -9.36 -1.75 1.77
C LYS A 146 -10.42 -0.67 1.63
N THR A 147 -10.20 0.49 2.24
CA THR A 147 -11.12 1.63 2.13
C THR A 147 -11.23 2.13 0.69
N ALA A 148 -10.11 2.22 -0.05
CA ALA A 148 -10.14 2.60 -1.45
C ALA A 148 -10.91 1.57 -2.30
N ASN A 149 -10.67 0.28 -2.08
CA ASN A 149 -11.40 -0.78 -2.78
C ASN A 149 -12.90 -0.73 -2.49
N GLU A 150 -13.29 -0.51 -1.23
CA GLU A 150 -14.71 -0.36 -0.86
C GLU A 150 -15.37 0.84 -1.56
N LEU A 151 -14.67 1.98 -1.67
CA LEU A 151 -15.18 3.15 -2.39
C LEU A 151 -15.37 2.87 -3.88
N LEU A 152 -14.40 2.19 -4.49
CA LEU A 152 -14.43 1.86 -5.92
C LEU A 152 -15.51 0.84 -6.29
N LEU A 153 -15.90 -0.02 -5.36
CA LEU A 153 -17.03 -0.93 -5.54
C LEU A 153 -18.38 -0.20 -5.48
N LYS A 154 -18.44 1.00 -4.89
CA LYS A 154 -19.68 1.77 -4.70
C LYS A 154 -19.94 2.80 -5.79
N ALA A 155 -18.93 3.24 -6.52
CA ALA A 155 -19.08 4.31 -7.51
C ALA A 155 -18.00 4.24 -8.60
N ASP A 156 -18.40 4.61 -9.82
CA ASP A 156 -17.50 4.71 -10.97
C ASP A 156 -16.61 5.95 -10.89
N VAL A 157 -17.11 7.01 -10.23
CA VAL A 157 -16.39 8.27 -10.05
C VAL A 157 -16.32 8.65 -8.58
N ILE A 158 -15.12 8.91 -8.09
CA ILE A 158 -14.88 9.47 -6.75
C ILE A 158 -14.55 10.95 -6.89
N ALA A 159 -15.34 11.81 -6.24
CA ALA A 159 -15.08 13.24 -6.16
C ALA A 159 -14.57 13.56 -4.75
N HIS A 160 -13.40 14.17 -4.63
CA HIS A 160 -12.84 14.59 -3.35
C HIS A 160 -12.60 16.11 -3.33
N VAL A 161 -12.61 16.70 -2.14
CA VAL A 161 -12.18 18.09 -1.95
C VAL A 161 -10.66 18.13 -1.89
N ASP A 162 -10.06 19.01 -2.70
CA ASP A 162 -8.62 19.25 -2.69
C ASP A 162 -8.26 20.19 -1.52
N ALA A 163 -7.50 19.66 -0.55
CA ALA A 163 -7.14 20.38 0.67
C ALA A 163 -6.09 21.50 0.45
N GLU A 164 -5.52 21.64 -0.75
CA GLU A 164 -4.53 22.69 -1.05
C GLU A 164 -5.14 24.08 -1.35
N ARG A 165 -6.46 24.20 -1.52
CA ARG A 165 -7.10 25.51 -1.85
C ARG A 165 -8.00 26.04 -0.74
N ARG A 166 -7.41 26.85 0.15
CA ARG A 166 -8.18 27.82 0.98
C ARG A 166 -8.46 29.15 0.27
N ALA A 167 -8.09 29.32 -1.00
CA ALA A 167 -8.40 30.53 -1.75
C ALA A 167 -8.95 30.15 -3.14
N GLY A 168 -10.28 30.13 -3.25
CA GLY A 168 -11.04 30.21 -4.51
C GLY A 168 -10.80 29.14 -5.59
N GLY A 169 -11.81 28.31 -5.86
CA GLY A 169 -12.06 27.86 -7.25
C GLY A 169 -12.01 26.34 -7.53
N LYS A 170 -13.19 25.86 -7.96
CA LYS A 170 -13.56 24.66 -8.75
C LYS A 170 -13.12 23.27 -8.23
N LEU A 171 -14.13 22.41 -8.06
CA LEU A 171 -14.02 20.95 -7.85
C LEU A 171 -13.16 20.31 -8.95
N LYS A 172 -12.20 19.47 -8.57
CA LYS A 172 -11.48 18.59 -9.51
C LYS A 172 -11.86 17.14 -9.25
N TYR A 173 -12.32 16.47 -10.29
CA TYR A 173 -12.50 15.03 -10.32
C TYR A 173 -11.13 14.37 -10.51
N LYS A 174 -10.74 13.45 -9.63
CA LYS A 174 -9.58 12.58 -9.85
C LYS A 174 -10.07 11.14 -9.84
N ARG A 175 -9.84 10.44 -10.96
CA ARG A 175 -10.13 9.01 -11.10
C ARG A 175 -9.25 8.24 -10.12
N ALA A 176 -9.86 7.51 -9.20
CA ALA A 176 -9.21 6.39 -8.57
C ALA A 176 -9.60 5.16 -9.40
N SER A 177 -8.64 4.45 -9.97
CA SER A 177 -8.83 3.07 -10.40
C SER A 177 -7.85 2.22 -9.61
N ILE A 178 -8.38 1.27 -8.86
CA ILE A 178 -7.63 0.12 -8.36
C ILE A 178 -8.29 -1.03 -9.07
N ASP A 179 -7.53 -1.68 -9.96
CA ASP A 179 -7.98 -2.93 -10.55
C ASP A 179 -8.16 -3.92 -9.40
N SER A 180 -9.41 -4.25 -9.12
CA SER A 180 -9.79 -5.26 -8.16
C SER A 180 -9.42 -6.62 -8.74
N PHE A 181 -8.32 -7.19 -8.27
CA PHE A 181 -7.99 -8.59 -8.54
C PHE A 181 -8.76 -9.46 -7.53
N GLU A 182 -9.80 -10.15 -8.03
CA GLU A 182 -10.34 -11.37 -7.40
C GLU A 182 -9.29 -12.48 -7.32
#